data_AF-G2G2L9-F1
#
_entry.id   AF-G2G2L9-F1
#
_cell.length_a   1.000
_cell.length_b   1.000
_cell.length_c   1.000
_cell.angle_alpha   90.00
_cell.angle_beta   90.00
_cell.angle_gamma   90.00
#
_symmetry.space_group_name_H-M   'P 1'
#
loop_
_entity.id
_entity.type
_entity.pdbx_description
1 polymer ?
#
loop_
_entity_poly.entity_id
_entity_poly.type
_entity_poly.pdbx_seq_one_letter_code
_entity_poly.pdbx_strand_id
1 'polypeptide(L)'
;MPLLITGLIRNTEVLGVRPSSTLFVRIANDDLASASVQIRGFYLTETTKTEYVFDVVTLAPRGVANYSYYAQFDAFEFQFITNSDAVEISAWGRDATGALSAVYQVQPAELNLFGMEGAAGADGSTISSAVKRIYVANSRRDNISIIDAETKALIGTVKVGSRPFAVGVNPVTNRIYVSNQGSDNVSVIDGFSNIVIATIKVGLSPENVDVDPKINKIYVTNAISNNISVINGSTNTVIATLRRK
;
A
#
# COMPACT_ATOMS: atom_id res chain seq x y z
N MET A 1 10.79 12.55 -16.42
CA MET A 1 10.95 13.25 -15.14
C MET A 1 10.69 12.23 -14.05
N PRO A 2 11.74 11.77 -13.35
CA PRO A 2 11.58 10.80 -12.28
C PRO A 2 10.65 11.36 -11.20
N LEU A 3 9.72 10.51 -10.77
CA LEU A 3 8.87 10.77 -9.62
C LEU A 3 9.39 9.90 -8.48
N LEU A 4 9.82 10.51 -7.38
CA LEU A 4 10.19 9.83 -6.15
C LEU A 4 9.11 10.10 -5.10
N ILE A 5 8.89 9.16 -4.18
CA ILE A 5 7.88 9.29 -3.13
C ILE A 5 8.39 8.71 -1.81
N THR A 6 7.84 9.19 -0.70
CA THR A 6 8.06 8.58 0.63
C THR A 6 7.18 7.34 0.88
N GLY A 7 6.11 7.18 0.09
CA GLY A 7 4.95 6.38 0.50
C GLY A 7 4.20 7.02 1.68
N LEU A 8 3.17 6.34 2.18
CA LEU A 8 2.45 6.80 3.36
C LEU A 8 3.29 6.63 4.62
N ILE A 9 3.48 7.74 5.33
CA ILE A 9 4.06 7.78 6.66
C ILE A 9 2.91 7.83 7.67
N ARG A 10 2.87 6.83 8.57
CA ARG A 10 1.99 6.87 9.74
C ARG A 10 2.65 7.66 10.84
N ASN A 11 1.90 8.59 11.41
CA ASN A 11 2.38 9.50 12.44
C ASN A 11 1.29 9.74 13.49
N THR A 12 0.58 8.66 13.83
CA THR A 12 -0.50 8.63 14.81
C THR A 12 -0.03 9.14 16.15
N GLU A 13 -0.85 9.99 16.76
CA GLU A 13 -0.60 10.58 18.06
C GLU A 13 -0.83 9.56 19.18
N VAL A 14 0.14 9.45 20.10
CA VAL A 14 0.02 8.62 21.30
C VAL A 14 0.20 9.54 22.51
N LEU A 15 -0.84 9.63 23.36
CA LEU A 15 -0.85 10.49 24.56
C LEU A 15 -0.52 11.97 24.28
N GLY A 16 -0.98 12.52 23.16
CA GLY A 16 -0.72 13.93 22.83
C GLY A 16 0.56 14.17 22.03
N VAL A 17 1.36 13.12 21.79
CA VAL A 17 2.69 13.23 21.17
C VAL A 17 2.74 12.43 19.88
N ARG A 18 3.16 13.10 18.81
CA ARG A 18 3.40 12.49 17.50
C ARG A 18 4.89 12.13 17.35
N PRO A 19 5.22 10.99 16.72
CA PRO A 19 6.60 10.63 16.39
C PRO A 19 7.36 11.72 15.62
N SER A 20 6.68 12.40 14.69
CA SER A 20 7.26 13.47 13.88
C SER A 20 6.40 14.72 13.94
N SER A 21 7.00 15.84 14.32
CA SER A 21 6.44 17.18 14.20
C SER A 21 6.71 17.77 12.81
N THR A 22 7.86 17.42 12.22
CA THR A 22 8.31 17.92 10.92
C THR A 22 8.98 16.81 10.10
N LEU A 23 8.91 16.95 8.78
CA LEU A 23 9.69 16.19 7.82
C LEU A 23 10.87 17.05 7.36
N PHE A 24 12.07 16.63 7.70
CA PHE A 24 13.32 17.20 7.19
C PHE A 24 13.71 16.50 5.87
N VAL A 25 13.95 17.26 4.81
CA VAL A 25 14.32 16.74 3.48
C VAL A 25 15.65 17.34 3.07
N ARG A 26 16.63 16.49 2.74
CA ARG A 26 17.88 16.86 2.08
C ARG A 26 17.79 16.48 0.61
N ILE A 27 18.15 17.41 -0.26
CA ILE A 27 18.17 17.22 -1.71
C ILE A 27 19.58 17.55 -2.19
N ALA A 28 20.24 16.59 -2.85
CA ALA A 28 21.55 16.76 -3.46
C ALA A 28 21.46 16.54 -4.96
N ASN A 29 22.18 17.36 -5.72
CA ASN A 29 22.27 17.24 -7.16
C ASN A 29 23.68 16.78 -7.53
N ASP A 30 23.84 15.52 -7.93
CA ASP A 30 25.13 14.98 -8.38
C ASP A 30 25.40 15.20 -9.88
N ASP A 31 24.54 15.98 -10.54
CA ASP A 31 24.74 16.39 -11.92
C ASP A 31 25.75 17.55 -12.04
N LEU A 32 26.30 17.70 -13.25
CA LEU A 32 27.06 18.88 -13.67
C LEU A 32 26.14 19.97 -14.25
N ALA A 33 24.87 19.66 -14.50
CA ALA A 33 23.83 20.63 -14.83
C ALA A 33 23.01 21.04 -13.60
N SER A 34 22.25 22.13 -13.71
CA SER A 34 21.27 22.49 -12.68
C SER A 34 20.08 21.52 -12.72
N ALA A 35 19.55 21.18 -11.56
CA ALA A 35 18.37 20.32 -11.43
C ALA A 35 17.21 21.09 -10.79
N SER A 36 15.98 20.73 -11.16
CA SER A 36 14.75 21.25 -10.57
C SER A 36 13.96 20.12 -9.95
N VAL A 37 13.47 20.35 -8.73
CA VAL A 37 12.66 19.42 -7.96
C VAL A 37 11.38 20.10 -7.53
N GLN A 38 10.25 19.62 -8.02
CA GLN A 38 8.93 19.97 -7.50
C GLN A 38 8.59 19.05 -6.32
N ILE A 39 8.23 19.63 -5.19
CA ILE A 39 7.97 18.94 -3.93
C ILE A 39 6.50 19.12 -3.58
N ARG A 40 5.80 18.01 -3.35
CA ARG A 40 4.38 18.01 -3.00
C ARG A 40 4.17 17.20 -1.74
N GLY A 41 3.45 17.76 -0.78
CA GLY A 41 3.16 17.12 0.50
C GLY A 41 1.65 16.96 0.68
N PHE A 42 1.23 15.78 1.10
CA PHE A 42 -0.18 15.44 1.31
C PHE A 42 -0.39 14.90 2.72
N TYR A 43 -1.47 15.28 3.38
CA TYR A 43 -1.94 14.58 4.55
C TYR A 43 -3.16 13.75 4.19
N LEU A 44 -3.34 12.63 4.89
CA LEU A 44 -4.43 11.70 4.68
C LEU A 44 -5.29 11.61 5.93
N THR A 45 -6.60 11.64 5.69
CA THR A 45 -7.63 11.21 6.63
C THR A 45 -8.20 9.88 6.14
N GLU A 46 -9.09 9.24 6.91
CA GLU A 46 -9.69 7.96 6.53
C GLU A 46 -10.35 7.95 5.13
N THR A 47 -10.75 9.12 4.62
CA THR A 47 -11.50 9.25 3.36
C THR A 47 -10.91 10.22 2.36
N THR A 48 -9.88 11.00 2.72
CA THR A 48 -9.45 12.15 1.90
C THR A 48 -7.95 12.36 1.98
N LYS A 49 -7.35 12.56 0.81
CA LYS A 49 -5.97 12.98 0.64
C LYS A 49 -5.94 14.44 0.21
N THR A 50 -5.32 15.30 1.02
CA THR A 50 -5.30 16.75 0.80
C THR A 50 -3.85 17.22 0.65
N GLU A 51 -3.57 17.95 -0.43
CA GLU A 51 -2.29 18.62 -0.63
C GLU A 51 -2.18 19.82 0.31
N TYR A 52 -1.04 19.93 1.00
CA TYR A 52 -0.76 21.05 1.89
C TYR A 52 0.63 21.67 1.65
N VAL A 53 1.49 21.02 0.85
CA VAL A 53 2.77 21.57 0.38
C VAL A 53 2.81 21.50 -1.12
N PHE A 54 3.18 22.62 -1.74
CA PHE A 54 3.62 22.70 -3.13
C PHE A 54 4.82 23.65 -3.18
N ASP A 55 5.98 23.12 -3.52
CA ASP A 55 7.24 23.87 -3.56
C ASP A 55 8.05 23.48 -4.81
N VAL A 56 8.88 24.39 -5.29
CA VAL A 56 9.72 24.17 -6.48
C VAL A 56 11.11 24.70 -6.20
N VAL A 57 12.08 23.80 -6.20
CA VAL A 57 13.46 24.07 -5.84
C VAL A 57 14.34 23.91 -7.07
N THR A 58 15.26 24.86 -7.28
CA THR A 58 16.34 24.71 -8.27
C THR A 58 17.66 24.55 -7.53
N LEU A 59 18.40 23.50 -7.88
CA LEU A 59 19.74 23.22 -7.38
C LEU A 59 20.77 23.56 -8.45
N ALA A 60 21.82 24.26 -8.04
CA ALA A 60 23.03 24.39 -8.85
C ALA A 60 23.70 23.01 -9.09
N PRO A 61 24.59 22.89 -10.09
CA PRO A 61 25.44 21.71 -10.23
C PRO A 61 26.17 21.40 -8.93
N ARG A 62 26.18 20.13 -8.49
CA ARG A 62 26.78 19.71 -7.20
C ARG A 62 26.17 20.38 -5.95
N GLY A 63 25.02 21.03 -6.10
CA GLY A 63 24.34 21.75 -5.04
C GLY A 63 23.61 20.83 -4.06
N VAL A 64 23.50 21.27 -2.81
CA VAL A 64 22.74 20.59 -1.76
C VAL A 64 21.83 21.61 -1.07
N ALA A 65 20.57 21.26 -0.84
CA ALA A 65 19.62 22.06 -0.09
C ALA A 65 18.87 21.23 0.95
N ASN A 66 18.41 21.89 2.02
CA ASN A 66 17.67 21.26 3.11
C ASN A 66 16.36 22.01 3.34
N TYR A 67 15.27 21.27 3.50
CA TYR A 67 13.93 21.79 3.74
C TYR A 67 13.30 21.12 4.95
N SER A 68 12.36 21.81 5.59
CA SER A 68 11.58 21.27 6.70
C SER A 68 10.11 21.58 6.46
N TYR A 69 9.29 20.55 6.48
CA TYR A 69 7.86 20.64 6.24
C TYR A 69 7.09 20.20 7.49
N TYR A 70 5.97 20.85 7.76
CA TYR A 70 5.10 20.50 8.87
C TYR A 70 4.53 19.09 8.70
N ALA A 71 4.53 18.27 9.75
CA ALA A 71 4.15 16.85 9.66
C ALA A 71 3.20 16.38 10.78
N GLN A 72 2.55 17.27 11.52
CA GLN A 72 1.64 16.90 12.61
C GLN A 72 0.27 16.44 12.11
N PHE A 73 0.26 15.37 11.31
CA PHE A 73 -0.92 14.68 10.82
C PHE A 73 -0.84 13.21 11.22
N ASP A 74 -1.98 12.52 11.34
CA ASP A 74 -1.99 11.08 11.64
C ASP A 74 -1.37 10.24 10.52
N ALA A 75 -1.46 10.73 9.29
CA ALA A 75 -0.77 10.16 8.15
C ALA A 75 -0.45 11.21 7.09
N PHE A 76 0.70 11.10 6.44
CA PHE A 76 1.13 12.01 5.38
C PHE A 76 2.07 11.33 4.39
N GLU A 77 2.25 11.92 3.21
CA GLU A 77 3.23 11.47 2.20
C GLU A 77 3.84 12.67 1.47
N PHE A 78 5.01 12.46 0.88
CA PHE A 78 5.65 13.43 -0.03
C PHE A 78 5.96 12.81 -1.38
N GLN A 79 5.85 13.65 -2.41
CA GLN A 79 6.17 13.36 -3.79
C GLN A 79 7.19 14.38 -4.30
N PHE A 80 8.17 13.89 -5.06
CA PHE A 80 9.26 14.69 -5.60
C PHE A 80 9.38 14.41 -7.09
N ILE A 81 9.13 15.43 -7.92
CA ILE A 81 9.26 15.32 -9.38
C ILE A 81 10.54 16.05 -9.77
N THR A 82 11.51 15.30 -10.29
CA THR A 82 12.81 15.83 -10.70
C THR A 82 12.96 15.82 -12.22
N ASN A 83 13.77 16.73 -12.75
CA ASN A 83 14.20 16.72 -14.15
C ASN A 83 15.53 15.97 -14.40
N SER A 84 16.19 15.46 -13.35
CA SER A 84 17.44 14.71 -13.44
C SER A 84 17.42 13.46 -12.54
N ASP A 85 17.95 12.35 -13.05
CA ASP A 85 18.15 11.09 -12.33
C ASP A 85 19.30 11.18 -11.30
N ALA A 86 20.16 12.20 -11.42
CA ALA A 86 21.27 12.45 -10.51
C ALA A 86 20.85 13.20 -9.23
N VAL A 87 19.55 13.48 -9.07
CA VAL A 87 19.03 14.08 -7.83
C VAL A 87 18.82 13.00 -6.78
N GLU A 88 19.54 13.11 -5.68
CA GLU A 88 19.38 12.27 -4.50
C GLU A 88 18.54 12.98 -3.45
N ILE A 89 17.51 12.30 -2.95
CA ILE A 89 16.61 12.82 -1.91
C ILE A 89 16.66 11.91 -0.70
N SER A 90 16.86 12.51 0.47
CA SER A 90 16.81 11.83 1.76
C SER A 90 15.85 12.55 2.69
N ALA A 91 15.02 11.80 3.42
CA ALA A 91 13.98 12.36 4.26
C ALA A 91 14.02 11.76 5.67
N TRP A 92 13.77 12.60 6.68
CA TRP A 92 13.77 12.23 8.10
C TRP A 92 12.63 12.90 8.84
N GLY A 93 12.05 12.18 9.79
CA GLY A 93 11.19 12.77 10.81
C GLY A 93 12.02 13.51 11.83
N ARG A 94 11.49 14.63 12.34
CA ARG A 94 11.97 15.26 13.57
C ARG A 94 10.84 15.42 14.56
N ASP A 95 11.12 15.18 15.83
CA ASP A 95 10.16 15.36 16.92
C ASP A 95 9.89 16.85 17.23
N ALA A 96 9.08 17.14 18.24
CA ALA A 96 8.74 18.51 18.64
C ALA A 96 9.94 19.34 19.16
N THR A 97 11.04 18.67 19.54
CA THR A 97 12.28 19.32 19.99
C THR A 97 13.26 19.58 18.84
N GLY A 98 12.96 19.04 17.65
CA GLY A 98 13.80 19.13 16.46
C GLY A 98 14.84 18.01 16.35
N ALA A 99 14.83 17.03 17.25
CA ALA A 99 15.68 15.85 17.16
C ALA A 99 15.17 14.87 16.10
N LEU A 100 16.08 14.14 15.43
CA LEU A 100 15.70 13.13 14.44
C LEU A 100 14.90 12.01 15.12
N SER A 101 13.71 11.75 14.60
CA SER A 101 12.78 10.75 15.14
C SER A 101 12.62 9.52 14.26
N ALA A 102 12.77 9.66 12.94
CA ALA A 102 12.66 8.56 11.98
C ALA A 102 13.45 8.84 10.71
N VAL A 103 13.89 7.79 10.02
CA VAL A 103 14.39 7.88 8.64
C VAL A 103 13.27 7.40 7.72
N TYR A 104 12.95 8.17 6.68
CA TYR A 104 11.94 7.79 5.70
C TYR A 104 12.60 7.47 4.36
N GLN A 105 12.28 6.29 3.83
CA GLN A 105 12.76 5.90 2.51
C GLN A 105 12.10 6.74 1.44
N VAL A 106 12.88 7.17 0.45
CA VAL A 106 12.42 7.87 -0.75
C VAL A 106 12.75 6.99 -1.95
N GLN A 107 11.74 6.57 -2.70
CA GLN A 107 11.89 5.62 -3.80
C GLN A 107 11.16 6.07 -5.06
N PRO A 108 11.59 5.67 -6.27
CA PRO A 108 10.85 5.87 -7.51
C PRO A 108 9.39 5.38 -7.42
N ALA A 109 8.43 6.19 -7.88
CA ALA A 109 7.01 5.85 -7.89
C ALA A 109 6.68 4.68 -8.82
N GLU A 110 7.51 4.40 -9.83
CA GLU A 110 7.37 3.20 -10.66
C GLU A 110 7.72 1.91 -9.89
N LEU A 111 8.47 2.02 -8.78
CA LEU A 111 8.62 0.93 -7.81
C LEU A 111 7.42 0.86 -6.85
N ASN A 112 6.55 1.87 -6.86
CA ASN A 112 5.25 1.94 -6.19
C ASN A 112 4.10 1.72 -7.18
N LEU A 113 4.17 0.64 -7.97
CA LEU A 113 3.26 0.39 -9.10
C LEU A 113 1.79 0.18 -8.70
N PHE A 114 1.48 0.17 -7.40
CA PHE A 114 0.15 0.24 -6.87
C PHE A 114 0.21 1.02 -5.56
N GLY A 115 -0.42 2.19 -5.52
CA GLY A 115 -0.51 2.94 -4.27
C GLY A 115 -1.17 2.09 -3.19
N MET A 116 -0.43 1.81 -2.11
CA MET A 116 -0.80 1.94 -0.69
C MET A 116 0.13 1.13 0.23
N GLU A 117 0.75 1.78 1.21
CA GLU A 117 0.39 1.74 2.66
C GLU A 117 0.63 0.40 3.38
N GLY A 118 1.72 0.34 4.17
CA GLY A 118 1.60 0.08 5.61
C GLY A 118 2.15 -1.23 6.21
N ALA A 119 3.35 -1.17 6.81
CA ALA A 119 3.57 -1.39 8.25
C ALA A 119 5.06 -1.14 8.59
N ALA A 120 5.36 -0.07 9.34
CA ALA A 120 6.64 0.07 10.03
C ALA A 120 6.53 -0.63 11.39
N GLY A 121 7.46 -1.54 11.68
CA GLY A 121 7.69 -2.02 13.04
C GLY A 121 8.18 -0.88 13.94
N ALA A 122 8.04 -1.03 15.25
CA ALA A 122 8.46 -0.06 16.26
C ALA A 122 10.00 0.14 16.35
N ASP A 123 10.77 -0.44 15.44
CA ASP A 123 12.23 -0.45 15.39
C ASP A 123 12.82 0.23 14.14
N GLY A 124 11.98 0.80 13.26
CA GLY A 124 12.46 1.41 12.02
C GLY A 124 12.95 0.38 10.98
N SER A 125 12.63 -0.91 11.14
CA SER A 125 12.84 -1.92 10.10
C SER A 125 11.84 -1.71 8.95
N THR A 126 12.40 -1.50 7.77
CA THR A 126 11.71 -1.16 6.53
C THR A 126 11.03 -2.38 5.93
N ILE A 127 9.70 -2.37 5.81
CA ILE A 127 9.00 -3.23 4.84
C ILE A 127 8.01 -2.38 4.06
N SER A 128 8.36 -2.07 2.81
CA SER A 128 7.67 -2.63 1.64
C SER A 128 8.13 -1.82 0.42
N SER A 129 9.14 -2.34 -0.30
CA SER A 129 8.94 -2.43 -1.75
C SER A 129 7.54 -3.04 -1.94
N ALA A 130 6.71 -2.56 -2.87
CA ALA A 130 5.52 -3.32 -3.22
C ALA A 130 6.01 -4.73 -3.52
N VAL A 131 5.77 -5.69 -2.63
CA VAL A 131 6.31 -7.03 -2.83
C VAL A 131 5.47 -7.55 -3.98
N LYS A 132 6.01 -7.46 -5.19
CA LYS A 132 5.33 -7.90 -6.40
C LYS A 132 5.14 -9.39 -6.20
N ARG A 133 3.94 -9.79 -5.77
CA ARG A 133 3.62 -11.16 -5.40
C ARG A 133 2.62 -11.71 -6.39
N ILE A 134 2.88 -12.92 -6.84
CA ILE A 134 1.94 -13.73 -7.59
C ILE A 134 1.29 -14.68 -6.58
N TYR A 135 -0.03 -14.67 -6.53
CA TYR A 135 -0.83 -15.54 -5.67
C TYR A 135 -1.47 -16.63 -6.54
N VAL A 136 -1.19 -17.89 -6.22
CA VAL A 136 -1.67 -19.05 -7.00
C VAL A 136 -2.51 -19.96 -6.12
N ALA A 137 -3.77 -20.18 -6.50
CA ALA A 137 -4.66 -21.10 -5.79
C ALA A 137 -4.31 -22.56 -6.06
N ASN A 138 -4.06 -23.32 -4.99
CA ASN A 138 -3.81 -24.76 -5.06
C ASN A 138 -5.05 -25.52 -4.59
N SER A 139 -6.00 -25.72 -5.49
CA SER A 139 -7.33 -26.29 -5.19
C SER A 139 -7.31 -27.66 -4.50
N ARG A 140 -6.25 -28.46 -4.66
CA ARG A 140 -6.09 -29.78 -4.01
C ARG A 140 -5.35 -29.75 -2.67
N ARG A 141 -4.82 -28.60 -2.27
CA ARG A 141 -3.99 -28.43 -1.05
C ARG A 141 -4.56 -27.41 -0.07
N ASP A 142 -5.73 -26.84 -0.37
CA ASP A 142 -6.44 -25.87 0.47
C ASP A 142 -5.54 -24.69 0.92
N ASN A 143 -4.67 -24.25 0.00
CA ASN A 143 -3.74 -23.15 0.25
C ASN A 143 -3.48 -22.31 -1.02
N ILE A 144 -2.89 -21.13 -0.81
CA ILE A 144 -2.34 -20.26 -1.85
C ILE A 144 -0.81 -20.33 -1.80
N SER A 145 -0.15 -20.41 -2.96
CA SER A 145 1.28 -20.16 -3.08
C SER A 145 1.53 -18.67 -3.30
N ILE A 146 2.54 -18.13 -2.62
CA ILE A 146 3.01 -16.75 -2.78
C ILE A 146 4.37 -16.80 -3.45
N ILE A 147 4.46 -16.20 -4.62
CA ILE A 147 5.67 -16.21 -5.44
C ILE A 147 6.14 -14.77 -5.61
N ASP A 148 7.43 -14.53 -5.47
CA ASP A 148 8.05 -13.27 -5.82
C ASP A 148 8.00 -13.10 -7.34
N ALA A 149 7.39 -12.01 -7.83
CA ALA A 149 7.14 -11.84 -9.26
C ALA A 149 8.40 -11.52 -10.06
N GLU A 150 9.45 -11.01 -9.41
CA GLU A 150 10.70 -10.62 -10.05
C GLU A 150 11.65 -11.79 -10.17
N THR A 151 11.92 -12.46 -9.04
CA THR A 151 12.81 -13.63 -8.96
C THR A 151 12.11 -14.93 -9.33
N LYS A 152 10.77 -14.96 -9.34
CA LYS A 152 9.94 -16.16 -9.53
C LYS A 152 10.12 -17.19 -8.42
N ALA A 153 10.69 -16.79 -7.29
CA ALA A 153 10.93 -17.66 -6.15
C ALA A 153 9.65 -17.86 -5.32
N LEU A 154 9.43 -19.08 -4.81
CA LEU A 154 8.36 -19.34 -3.84
C LEU A 154 8.73 -18.69 -2.50
N ILE A 155 7.95 -17.70 -2.08
CA ILE A 155 8.10 -17.01 -0.79
C ILE A 155 7.46 -17.83 0.33
N GLY A 156 6.33 -18.47 0.05
CA GLY A 156 5.62 -19.26 1.06
C GLY A 156 4.25 -19.74 0.60
N THR A 157 3.51 -20.31 1.53
CA THR A 157 2.12 -20.75 1.29
C THR A 157 1.22 -20.36 2.45
N VAL A 158 -0.03 -20.01 2.16
CA VAL A 158 -1.04 -19.60 3.15
C VAL A 158 -2.22 -20.55 3.07
N LYS A 159 -2.58 -21.18 4.20
CA LYS A 159 -3.79 -22.01 4.26
C LYS A 159 -5.04 -21.13 4.17
N VAL A 160 -6.01 -21.58 3.38
CA VAL A 160 -7.30 -20.93 3.18
C VAL A 160 -8.42 -21.96 3.36
N GLY A 161 -9.64 -21.64 2.94
CA GLY A 161 -10.74 -22.60 2.90
C GLY A 161 -10.54 -23.72 1.88
N SER A 162 -11.50 -24.64 1.83
CA SER A 162 -11.41 -25.83 0.98
C SER A 162 -11.63 -25.51 -0.50
N ARG A 163 -10.83 -26.16 -1.36
CA ARG A 163 -10.86 -26.03 -2.82
C ARG A 163 -10.81 -24.56 -3.29
N PRO A 164 -9.73 -23.81 -2.99
CA PRO A 164 -9.56 -22.45 -3.48
C PRO A 164 -9.56 -22.44 -5.00
N PHE A 165 -10.25 -21.46 -5.60
CA PHE A 165 -10.50 -21.41 -7.04
C PHE A 165 -9.92 -20.16 -7.70
N ALA A 166 -10.37 -18.97 -7.31
CA ALA A 166 -9.88 -17.70 -7.85
C ALA A 166 -9.29 -16.82 -6.76
N VAL A 167 -8.46 -15.87 -7.19
CA VAL A 167 -7.82 -14.87 -6.34
C VAL A 167 -8.09 -13.49 -6.94
N GLY A 168 -8.69 -12.61 -6.15
CA GLY A 168 -8.81 -11.19 -6.43
C GLY A 168 -7.93 -10.37 -5.49
N VAL A 169 -7.22 -9.37 -6.00
CA VAL A 169 -6.33 -8.53 -5.19
C VAL A 169 -6.87 -7.11 -5.17
N ASN A 170 -7.03 -6.54 -3.97
CA ASN A 170 -7.21 -5.11 -3.81
C ASN A 170 -5.84 -4.45 -3.57
N PRO A 171 -5.23 -3.81 -4.58
CA PRO A 171 -3.94 -3.15 -4.43
C PRO A 171 -3.97 -1.97 -3.44
N VAL A 172 -5.12 -1.29 -3.33
CA VAL A 172 -5.34 -0.14 -2.46
C VAL A 172 -5.32 -0.58 -0.98
N THR A 173 -5.97 -1.70 -0.64
CA THR A 173 -5.96 -2.16 0.76
C THR A 173 -4.89 -3.20 1.07
N ASN A 174 -4.07 -3.58 0.09
CA ASN A 174 -3.20 -4.75 0.10
C ASN A 174 -3.88 -6.02 0.64
N ARG A 175 -5.14 -6.27 0.21
CA ARG A 175 -5.92 -7.44 0.63
C ARG A 175 -6.10 -8.40 -0.53
N ILE A 176 -5.98 -9.68 -0.24
CA ILE A 176 -6.13 -10.76 -1.21
C ILE A 176 -7.38 -11.56 -0.83
N TYR A 177 -8.31 -11.67 -1.76
CA TYR A 177 -9.60 -12.34 -1.60
C TYR A 177 -9.57 -13.64 -2.39
N VAL A 178 -9.77 -14.76 -1.71
CA VAL A 178 -9.70 -16.09 -2.29
C VAL A 178 -11.06 -16.75 -2.20
N SER A 179 -11.68 -17.09 -3.34
CA SER A 179 -12.90 -17.89 -3.35
C SER A 179 -12.57 -19.35 -3.01
N ASN A 180 -13.23 -19.90 -1.99
CA ASN A 180 -13.04 -21.27 -1.56
C ASN A 180 -14.28 -22.09 -1.92
N GLN A 181 -14.24 -22.65 -3.14
CA GLN A 181 -15.38 -23.30 -3.77
C GLN A 181 -15.94 -24.47 -2.94
N GLY A 182 -15.08 -25.21 -2.24
CA GLY A 182 -15.46 -26.38 -1.46
C GLY A 182 -16.00 -26.07 -0.06
N SER A 183 -15.85 -24.83 0.41
CA SER A 183 -16.27 -24.42 1.76
C SER A 183 -17.21 -23.21 1.77
N ASP A 184 -17.70 -22.81 0.59
CA ASP A 184 -18.72 -21.76 0.39
C ASP A 184 -18.40 -20.44 1.08
N ASN A 185 -17.12 -20.05 1.06
CA ASN A 185 -16.63 -18.83 1.69
C ASN A 185 -15.52 -18.16 0.86
N VAL A 186 -15.15 -16.95 1.29
CA VAL A 186 -14.00 -16.21 0.80
C VAL A 186 -13.01 -16.01 1.94
N SER A 187 -11.76 -16.41 1.76
CA SER A 187 -10.69 -16.03 2.69
C SER A 187 -10.14 -14.65 2.30
N VAL A 188 -9.93 -13.79 3.29
CA VAL A 188 -9.25 -12.50 3.12
C VAL A 188 -7.88 -12.62 3.76
N ILE A 189 -6.83 -12.44 2.96
CA ILE A 189 -5.44 -12.47 3.38
C ILE A 189 -4.92 -11.04 3.42
N ASP A 190 -4.21 -10.70 4.50
CA ASP A 190 -3.42 -9.48 4.58
C ASP A 190 -2.11 -9.65 3.81
N GLY A 191 -1.89 -8.77 2.82
CA GLY A 191 -0.75 -8.86 1.92
C GLY A 191 0.59 -8.47 2.55
N PHE A 192 0.61 -7.89 3.76
CA PHE A 192 1.87 -7.60 4.47
C PHE A 192 2.35 -8.83 5.21
N SER A 193 1.49 -9.36 6.07
CA SER A 193 1.76 -10.48 6.97
C SER A 193 1.55 -11.86 6.35
N ASN A 194 0.85 -11.95 5.21
CA ASN A 194 0.46 -13.19 4.55
C ASN A 194 -0.36 -14.12 5.44
N ILE A 195 -1.23 -13.55 6.28
CA ILE A 195 -2.13 -14.30 7.15
C ILE A 195 -3.59 -14.08 6.72
N VAL A 196 -4.43 -15.09 6.92
CA VAL A 196 -5.89 -14.93 6.76
C VAL A 196 -6.41 -14.07 7.92
N ILE A 197 -6.97 -12.91 7.61
CA ILE A 197 -7.54 -11.96 8.58
C ILE A 197 -9.06 -12.03 8.67
N ALA A 198 -9.73 -12.64 7.69
CA ALA A 198 -11.16 -12.88 7.73
C ALA A 198 -11.55 -14.08 6.86
N THR A 199 -12.68 -14.70 7.19
CA THR A 199 -13.35 -15.70 6.35
C THR A 199 -14.81 -15.30 6.24
N ILE A 200 -15.27 -15.05 5.01
CA ILE A 200 -16.56 -14.44 4.72
C ILE A 200 -17.45 -15.50 4.09
N LYS A 201 -18.55 -15.86 4.75
CA LYS A 201 -19.53 -16.77 4.16
C LYS A 201 -20.24 -16.10 2.98
N VAL A 202 -20.31 -16.80 1.85
CA VAL A 202 -20.98 -16.33 0.63
C VAL A 202 -21.99 -17.39 0.15
N GLY A 203 -22.41 -17.32 -1.11
CA GLY A 203 -23.24 -18.35 -1.72
C GLY A 203 -22.47 -19.65 -1.98
N LEU A 204 -23.19 -20.67 -2.45
CA LEU A 204 -22.65 -21.99 -2.73
C LEU A 204 -21.75 -22.00 -3.97
N SER A 205 -20.62 -22.69 -3.86
CA SER A 205 -19.58 -22.84 -4.88
C SER A 205 -19.14 -21.49 -5.47
N PRO A 206 -18.52 -20.60 -4.67
CA PRO A 206 -17.94 -19.37 -5.17
C PRO A 206 -16.83 -19.69 -6.17
N GLU A 207 -16.84 -19.02 -7.32
CA GLU A 207 -15.86 -19.22 -8.40
C GLU A 207 -15.00 -17.99 -8.59
N ASN A 208 -15.49 -16.95 -9.25
CA ASN A 208 -14.68 -15.78 -9.58
C ASN A 208 -14.79 -14.70 -8.49
N VAL A 209 -13.72 -13.94 -8.33
CA VAL A 209 -13.61 -12.83 -7.38
C VAL A 209 -13.08 -11.62 -8.14
N ASP A 210 -13.95 -10.64 -8.35
CA ASP A 210 -13.56 -9.37 -8.95
C ASP A 210 -13.54 -8.27 -7.88
N VAL A 211 -12.59 -7.36 -8.00
CA VAL A 211 -12.33 -6.33 -6.99
C VAL A 211 -12.40 -4.97 -7.68
N ASP A 212 -13.21 -4.06 -7.11
CA ASP A 212 -13.19 -2.65 -7.45
C ASP A 212 -12.42 -1.88 -6.36
N PRO A 213 -11.15 -1.50 -6.60
CA PRO A 213 -10.33 -0.82 -5.61
C PRO A 213 -10.81 0.60 -5.31
N LYS A 214 -11.51 1.26 -6.26
CA LYS A 214 -11.94 2.66 -6.11
C LYS A 214 -13.01 2.82 -5.04
N ILE A 215 -13.89 1.82 -4.93
CA ILE A 215 -15.00 1.83 -3.96
C ILE A 215 -14.87 0.72 -2.92
N ASN A 216 -13.73 0.02 -2.89
CA ASN A 216 -13.42 -1.08 -1.99
C ASN A 216 -14.55 -2.13 -1.91
N LYS A 217 -15.02 -2.58 -3.08
CA LYS A 217 -16.05 -3.63 -3.19
C LYS A 217 -15.50 -4.86 -3.88
N ILE A 218 -15.97 -6.02 -3.42
CA ILE A 218 -15.58 -7.32 -3.95
C ILE A 218 -16.84 -8.04 -4.40
N TYR A 219 -16.82 -8.56 -5.62
CA TYR A 219 -17.94 -9.24 -6.26
C TYR A 219 -17.58 -10.70 -6.46
N VAL A 220 -18.41 -11.59 -5.93
CA VAL A 220 -18.13 -13.03 -5.93
C VAL A 220 -19.27 -13.76 -6.62
N THR A 221 -18.97 -14.44 -7.73
CA THR A 221 -19.94 -15.26 -8.44
C THR A 221 -20.11 -16.59 -7.73
N ASN A 222 -21.35 -16.96 -7.39
CA ASN A 222 -21.67 -18.19 -6.68
C ASN A 222 -22.42 -19.12 -7.64
N ALA A 223 -21.69 -20.06 -8.24
CA ALA A 223 -22.16 -20.85 -9.38
C ALA A 223 -23.38 -21.71 -9.03
N ILE A 224 -23.36 -22.38 -7.87
CA ILE A 224 -24.48 -23.24 -7.46
C ILE A 224 -25.65 -22.41 -6.94
N SER A 225 -25.39 -21.32 -6.23
CA SER A 225 -26.46 -20.44 -5.73
C SER A 225 -27.08 -19.52 -6.78
N ASN A 226 -26.54 -19.50 -8.01
CA ASN A 226 -27.00 -18.65 -9.11
C ASN A 226 -27.13 -17.17 -8.71
N ASN A 227 -26.17 -16.67 -7.94
CA ASN A 227 -26.18 -15.29 -7.43
C ASN A 227 -24.78 -14.71 -7.29
N ILE A 228 -24.70 -13.40 -7.07
CA ILE A 228 -23.46 -12.67 -6.81
C ILE A 228 -23.50 -12.14 -5.39
N SER A 229 -22.46 -12.39 -4.60
CA SER A 229 -22.27 -11.77 -3.29
C SER A 229 -21.45 -10.51 -3.46
N VAL A 230 -21.92 -9.39 -2.91
CA VAL A 230 -21.18 -8.12 -2.87
C VAL A 230 -20.65 -7.93 -1.46
N ILE A 231 -19.34 -7.83 -1.33
CA ILE A 231 -18.63 -7.69 -0.07
C ILE A 231 -18.11 -6.26 0.05
N ASN A 232 -18.27 -5.66 1.23
CA ASN A 232 -17.60 -4.42 1.60
C ASN A 232 -16.19 -4.76 2.09
N GLY A 233 -15.17 -4.30 1.36
CA GLY A 233 -13.78 -4.63 1.62
C GLY A 233 -13.19 -3.94 2.85
N SER A 234 -13.87 -2.96 3.47
CA SER A 234 -13.41 -2.34 4.73
C SER A 234 -13.82 -3.21 5.91
N THR A 235 -15.07 -3.66 5.92
CA THR A 235 -15.69 -4.43 7.00
C THR A 235 -15.57 -5.95 6.83
N ASN A 236 -15.19 -6.43 5.64
CA ASN A 236 -15.16 -7.86 5.30
C ASN A 236 -16.52 -8.55 5.51
N THR A 237 -17.61 -7.88 5.14
CA THR A 237 -18.98 -8.43 5.26
C THR A 237 -19.72 -8.37 3.92
N VAL A 238 -20.64 -9.31 3.71
CA VAL A 238 -21.57 -9.28 2.57
C VAL A 238 -22.61 -8.18 2.81
N ILE A 239 -22.69 -7.22 1.90
CA ILE A 239 -23.63 -6.09 1.94
C ILE A 239 -24.80 -6.23 0.97
N ALA A 240 -24.69 -7.12 -0.03
CA ALA A 240 -25.78 -7.42 -0.93
C ALA A 240 -25.63 -8.82 -1.56
N THR A 241 -26.75 -9.39 -1.98
CA THR A 241 -26.79 -10.59 -2.83
C THR A 241 -27.63 -10.28 -4.06
N LEU A 242 -26.99 -10.28 -5.23
CA LEU A 242 -27.63 -9.97 -6.51
C LEU A 242 -28.06 -11.27 -7.20
N ARG A 243 -29.30 -11.31 -7.68
CA ARG A 243 -29.90 -12.47 -8.37
C ARG A 243 -30.60 -11.98 -9.62
N ARG A 244 -30.67 -12.81 -10.66
CA ARG A 244 -31.57 -12.51 -11.78
C ARG A 244 -33.01 -12.54 -11.26
N LYS A 245 -33.80 -11.53 -11.62
CA LYS A 245 -35.26 -11.56 -11.42
C LYS A 245 -35.91 -12.54 -12.38
#